data_AF-A0A5J4Q379-F1
#
_entry.id   AF-A0A5J4Q379-F1
#
_cell.length_a   1.000
_cell.length_b   1.000
_cell.length_c   1.000
_cell.angle_alpha   90.00
_cell.angle_beta   90.00
_cell.angle_gamma   90.00
#
_symmetry.space_group_name_H-M   'P 1'
#
loop_
_entity.id
_entity.type
_entity.pdbx_description
1 polymer ?
#
loop_
_entity_poly.entity_id
_entity_poly.type
_entity_poly.pdbx_seq_one_letter_code
_entity_poly.pdbx_strand_id
1 'polypeptide(L)'
;MIAKVVKGKGFKDVVNYVLDKAKQTELLTAEGVRLKSRESIIRSFTSQGGMNPKVSKLVCHISLNFSAQDKEKLSNARMVQIAKEYMSKFNYRQIETAFRALKSSGFNMENTHLSDIDRVDKLFAMVITVFTWAYIVGIYVHENLKQLKIKKHGRREKSLFKYGLGIIANILLNPQKQHKIEIFHFLSCT
;
A
#
# COMPACT_ATOMS: atom_id res chain seq x y z
N MET A 1 3.78 -4.61 -15.71
CA MET A 1 3.46 -5.47 -14.55
C MET A 1 2.36 -4.81 -13.73
N ILE A 2 1.29 -5.54 -13.37
CA ILE A 2 0.18 -5.05 -12.53
C ILE A 2 0.05 -5.97 -11.32
N ALA A 3 0.01 -5.40 -10.11
CA ALA A 3 -0.20 -6.15 -8.88
C ALA A 3 -1.69 -6.18 -8.48
N LYS A 4 -2.22 -7.36 -8.20
CA LYS A 4 -3.56 -7.56 -7.64
C LYS A 4 -3.46 -8.10 -6.22
N VAL A 5 -4.06 -7.39 -5.26
CA VAL A 5 -4.01 -7.75 -3.83
C VAL A 5 -5.38 -8.28 -3.39
N VAL A 6 -5.39 -9.47 -2.80
CA VAL A 6 -6.58 -10.12 -2.24
C VAL A 6 -6.36 -10.41 -0.75
N LYS A 7 -7.38 -10.15 0.08
CA LYS A 7 -7.33 -10.41 1.53
C LYS A 7 -8.30 -11.53 1.88
N GLY A 8 -7.85 -12.48 2.69
CA GLY A 8 -8.63 -13.66 3.08
C GLY A 8 -8.61 -13.92 4.59
N LYS A 9 -9.60 -14.70 5.04
CA LYS A 9 -9.69 -15.15 6.45
C LYS A 9 -8.84 -16.40 6.74
N GLY A 10 -8.57 -17.23 5.74
CA GLY A 10 -7.83 -18.48 5.90
C GLY A 10 -6.97 -18.83 4.69
N PHE A 11 -5.93 -19.64 4.91
CA PHE A 11 -4.90 -19.95 3.91
C PHE A 11 -5.25 -21.12 2.99
N LYS A 12 -6.24 -21.95 3.35
CA LYS A 12 -6.61 -23.17 2.60
C LYS A 12 -6.88 -22.87 1.12
N ASP A 13 -7.80 -21.95 0.85
CA ASP A 13 -8.24 -21.66 -0.51
C ASP A 13 -7.10 -21.05 -1.35
N VAL A 14 -6.29 -20.20 -0.73
CA VAL A 14 -5.14 -19.57 -1.39
C VAL A 14 -4.06 -20.59 -1.73
N VAL A 15 -3.71 -21.47 -0.80
CA VAL A 15 -2.70 -22.52 -1.04
C VAL A 15 -3.17 -23.49 -2.13
N ASN A 16 -4.44 -23.89 -2.08
CA ASN A 16 -5.02 -24.75 -3.13
C ASN A 16 -5.04 -24.05 -4.49
N TYR A 17 -5.37 -22.77 -4.54
CA TYR A 17 -5.36 -21.97 -5.77
C TYR A 17 -3.98 -21.85 -6.39
N VAL A 18 -2.93 -21.57 -5.59
CA VAL A 18 -1.55 -21.36 -6.08
C VAL A 18 -0.91 -22.68 -6.51
N LEU A 19 -1.19 -23.77 -5.81
CA LEU A 19 -0.62 -25.10 -6.08
C LEU A 19 -1.54 -25.96 -6.97
N ASP A 20 -2.40 -25.32 -7.75
CA ASP A 20 -3.31 -25.97 -8.68
C ASP A 20 -2.56 -26.43 -9.94
N LYS A 21 -2.32 -27.74 -10.05
CA LYS A 21 -1.58 -28.33 -11.18
C LYS A 21 -2.30 -28.14 -12.51
N ALA A 22 -3.63 -27.98 -12.52
CA ALA A 22 -4.38 -27.75 -13.75
C ALA A 22 -4.02 -26.41 -14.41
N LYS A 23 -3.45 -25.48 -13.64
CA LYS A 23 -3.02 -24.16 -14.11
C LYS A 23 -1.55 -24.11 -14.53
N GLN A 24 -0.89 -25.27 -14.65
CA GLN A 24 0.53 -25.36 -15.01
C GLN A 24 1.42 -24.52 -14.06
N THR A 25 1.10 -24.52 -12.76
CA THR A 25 1.85 -23.72 -11.78
C THR A 25 3.12 -24.42 -11.33
N GLU A 26 4.17 -23.61 -11.11
CA GLU A 26 5.44 -24.05 -10.57
C GLU A 26 5.76 -23.25 -9.29
N LEU A 27 6.15 -23.93 -8.22
CA LEU A 27 6.59 -23.28 -6.99
C LEU A 27 8.08 -22.94 -7.10
N LEU A 28 8.40 -21.67 -7.35
CA LEU A 28 9.79 -21.23 -7.56
C LEU A 28 10.56 -20.95 -6.26
N THR A 29 9.87 -20.46 -5.22
CA THR A 29 10.49 -20.09 -3.95
C THR A 29 9.46 -20.13 -2.82
N ALA A 30 9.90 -20.44 -1.60
CA ALA A 30 9.08 -20.32 -0.40
C ALA A 30 9.96 -20.01 0.82
N GLU A 31 9.41 -19.28 1.78
CA GLU A 31 10.11 -18.89 3.00
C GLU A 31 9.18 -19.10 4.21
N GLY A 32 9.75 -19.56 5.33
CA GLY A 32 9.01 -19.69 6.60
C GLY A 32 7.90 -20.75 6.63
N VAL A 33 7.82 -21.67 5.66
CA VAL A 33 6.78 -22.72 5.62
C VAL A 33 7.34 -24.09 5.25
N ARG A 34 6.68 -25.15 5.73
CA ARG A 34 7.06 -26.54 5.43
C ARG A 34 6.40 -27.03 4.14
N LEU A 35 7.20 -27.44 3.15
CA LEU A 35 6.76 -27.79 1.79
C LEU A 35 6.36 -29.26 1.57
N LYS A 36 6.23 -30.08 2.62
CA LYS A 36 5.98 -31.53 2.49
C LYS A 36 4.66 -31.87 1.76
N SER A 37 3.62 -31.07 1.97
CA SER A 37 2.30 -31.23 1.34
C SER A 37 1.51 -29.92 1.42
N ARG A 38 0.39 -29.83 0.69
CA ARG A 38 -0.52 -28.67 0.77
C ARG A 38 -0.99 -28.43 2.21
N GLU A 39 -1.34 -29.49 2.91
CA GLU A 39 -1.80 -29.46 4.30
C GLU A 39 -0.67 -28.99 5.24
N SER A 40 0.57 -29.39 4.97
CA SER A 40 1.74 -28.94 5.73
C SER A 40 1.97 -27.43 5.57
N ILE A 41 1.80 -26.90 4.36
CA ILE A 41 1.91 -25.47 4.07
C ILE A 41 0.78 -24.71 4.78
N ILE A 42 -0.46 -25.17 4.64
CA ILE A 42 -1.63 -24.57 5.31
C ILE A 42 -1.45 -24.55 6.83
N ARG A 43 -1.01 -25.66 7.43
CA ARG A 43 -0.73 -25.72 8.87
C ARG A 43 0.36 -24.72 9.28
N SER A 44 1.44 -24.62 8.51
CA SER A 44 2.53 -23.67 8.80
C SER A 44 2.02 -22.23 8.85
N PHE A 45 1.20 -21.82 7.87
CA PHE A 45 0.61 -20.48 7.86
C PHE A 45 -0.41 -20.26 8.98
N THR A 46 -1.28 -21.23 9.24
CA THR A 46 -2.27 -21.13 10.33
C THR A 46 -1.61 -21.02 11.69
N SER A 47 -0.56 -21.79 11.95
CA SER A 47 0.22 -21.70 13.21
C SER A 47 0.87 -20.32 13.38
N GLN A 48 1.44 -19.75 12.31
CA GLN A 48 2.00 -18.39 12.35
C GLN A 48 0.91 -17.34 12.58
N GLY A 49 -0.25 -17.47 11.93
CA GLY A 49 -1.39 -16.58 12.13
C GLY A 49 -1.89 -16.58 13.58
N GLY A 50 -1.85 -17.73 14.25
CA GLY A 50 -2.22 -17.88 15.66
C GLY A 50 -1.34 -17.10 16.64
N MET A 51 -0.13 -16.69 16.25
CA MET A 51 0.77 -15.89 17.09
C MET A 51 0.28 -14.45 17.29
N ASN A 52 -0.64 -13.96 16.45
CA ASN A 52 -1.24 -12.64 16.59
C ASN A 52 -2.78 -12.72 16.53
N PRO A 53 -3.43 -13.05 17.65
CA PRO A 53 -4.89 -13.28 17.69
C PRO A 53 -5.72 -12.02 17.37
N LYS A 54 -5.11 -10.83 17.33
CA LYS A 54 -5.79 -9.57 17.00
C LYS A 54 -6.03 -9.38 15.51
N VAL A 55 -5.47 -10.24 14.65
CA VAL A 55 -5.57 -10.12 13.19
C VAL A 55 -6.70 -11.00 12.65
N SER A 56 -7.81 -10.38 12.23
CA SER A 56 -8.98 -11.09 11.68
C SER A 56 -8.88 -11.46 10.20
N LYS A 57 -7.94 -10.82 9.47
CA LYS A 57 -7.61 -11.12 8.06
C LYS A 57 -6.17 -11.57 7.99
N LEU A 58 -5.97 -12.88 8.12
CA LEU A 58 -4.65 -13.49 8.24
C LEU A 58 -3.92 -13.55 6.90
N VAL A 59 -4.65 -13.55 5.78
CA VAL A 59 -4.06 -13.78 4.45
C VAL A 59 -4.02 -12.49 3.66
N CYS A 60 -2.85 -12.20 3.10
CA CYS A 60 -2.67 -11.27 2.01
C CYS A 60 -2.04 -12.04 0.83
N HIS A 61 -2.82 -12.26 -0.22
CA HIS A 61 -2.36 -12.87 -1.47
C HIS A 61 -2.10 -11.75 -2.48
N ILE A 62 -0.92 -11.73 -3.08
CA ILE A 62 -0.54 -10.75 -4.10
C ILE A 62 -0.18 -11.51 -5.38
N SER A 63 -0.88 -11.18 -6.47
CA SER A 63 -0.61 -11.69 -7.81
C SER A 63 0.06 -10.60 -8.63
N LEU A 64 1.24 -10.88 -9.17
CA LEU A 64 1.96 -9.99 -10.09
C LEU A 64 1.71 -10.47 -11.52
N ASN A 65 0.98 -9.68 -12.29
CA ASN A 65 0.59 -9.99 -13.66
C ASN A 65 1.51 -9.28 -14.65
N PHE A 66 2.01 -10.00 -15.65
CA PHE A 66 2.90 -9.48 -16.69
C PHE A 66 2.19 -9.43 -18.06
N SER A 67 2.68 -8.59 -18.97
CA SER A 67 2.18 -8.56 -20.34
C SER A 67 2.60 -9.84 -21.06
N ALA A 68 1.77 -10.33 -21.98
CA ALA A 68 2.13 -11.45 -22.85
C ALA A 68 3.38 -11.15 -23.70
N GLN A 69 3.63 -9.88 -24.01
CA GLN A 69 4.80 -9.41 -24.76
C GLN A 69 6.12 -9.56 -23.97
N ASP A 70 6.05 -9.63 -22.64
CA ASP A 70 7.24 -9.76 -21.78
C ASP A 70 7.69 -11.21 -21.61
N LYS A 71 7.03 -12.18 -22.26
CA LYS A 71 7.25 -13.63 -22.06
C LYS A 71 8.71 -14.04 -22.19
N GLU A 72 9.41 -13.55 -23.21
CA GLU A 72 10.82 -13.89 -23.46
C GLU A 72 11.78 -13.33 -22.40
N LYS A 73 11.35 -12.29 -21.67
CA LYS A 73 12.14 -11.64 -20.61
C LYS A 73 11.90 -12.27 -19.22
N LEU A 74 10.96 -13.21 -19.12
CA LEU A 74 10.49 -13.77 -17.84
C LEU A 74 11.01 -15.20 -17.64
N SER A 75 12.27 -15.32 -17.23
CA SER A 75 12.79 -16.59 -16.70
C SER A 75 12.34 -16.82 -15.24
N ASN A 76 12.36 -18.07 -14.77
CA ASN A 76 12.04 -18.42 -13.38
C ASN A 76 12.90 -17.63 -12.38
N ALA A 77 14.21 -17.50 -12.64
CA ALA A 77 15.11 -16.70 -11.82
C ALA A 77 14.72 -15.22 -11.79
N ARG A 78 14.34 -14.66 -12.94
CA ARG A 78 13.91 -13.26 -13.04
C ARG A 78 12.59 -13.02 -12.30
N MET A 79 11.64 -13.94 -12.39
CA MET A 79 10.37 -13.86 -11.65
C MET A 79 10.58 -13.87 -10.13
N VAL A 80 11.46 -14.73 -9.62
CA VAL A 80 11.82 -14.75 -8.19
C VAL A 80 12.48 -13.44 -7.76
N GLN A 81 13.40 -12.90 -8.57
CA GLN A 81 14.04 -11.62 -8.30
C GLN A 81 13.01 -10.49 -8.22
N ILE A 82 12.11 -10.37 -9.20
CA ILE A 82 11.06 -9.35 -9.21
C ILE A 82 10.15 -9.48 -7.97
N ALA A 83 9.78 -10.70 -7.59
CA ALA A 83 8.96 -10.92 -6.40
C ALA A 83 9.68 -10.47 -5.11
N LYS A 84 10.97 -10.77 -4.95
CA LYS A 84 11.78 -10.33 -3.80
C LYS A 84 11.94 -8.81 -3.77
N GLU A 85 12.26 -8.18 -4.89
CA GLU A 85 12.36 -6.73 -5.00
C GLU A 85 11.02 -6.06 -4.68
N TYR A 86 9.92 -6.58 -5.21
CA TYR A 86 8.58 -6.10 -4.90
C TYR A 86 8.32 -6.19 -3.39
N MET A 87 8.56 -7.34 -2.76
CA MET A 87 8.36 -7.54 -1.32
C MET A 87 9.25 -6.62 -0.47
N SER A 88 10.50 -6.37 -0.86
CA SER A 88 11.38 -5.43 -0.13
C SER A 88 10.89 -3.99 -0.19
N LYS A 89 10.30 -3.58 -1.32
CA LYS A 89 9.75 -2.24 -1.52
C LYS A 89 8.32 -2.12 -1.01
N PHE A 90 7.66 -3.25 -0.74
CA PHE A 90 6.26 -3.31 -0.36
C PHE A 90 6.07 -2.85 1.09
N ASN A 91 6.01 -1.54 1.27
CA ASN A 91 5.53 -0.95 2.52
C ASN A 91 4.00 -0.96 2.54
N TYR A 92 3.42 -2.12 2.87
CA TYR A 92 1.98 -2.37 2.93
C TYR A 92 1.20 -1.22 3.60
N ARG A 93 1.75 -0.68 4.71
CA ARG A 93 1.09 0.38 5.48
C ARG A 93 1.05 1.71 4.75
N GLN A 94 2.11 2.07 4.03
CA GLN A 94 2.13 3.30 3.24
C GLN A 94 1.17 3.20 2.05
N ILE A 95 1.15 2.04 1.37
CA ILE A 95 0.22 1.78 0.26
C ILE A 95 -1.22 1.83 0.75
N GLU A 96 -1.56 1.14 1.85
CA GLU A 96 -2.90 1.18 2.45
C GLU A 96 -3.30 2.61 2.86
N THR A 97 -2.35 3.39 3.39
CA THR A 97 -2.58 4.80 3.73
C THR A 97 -2.87 5.64 2.48
N ALA A 98 -2.12 5.44 1.40
CA ALA A 98 -2.33 6.16 0.14
C ALA A 98 -3.70 5.86 -0.46
N PHE A 99 -4.08 4.58 -0.59
CA PHE A 99 -5.42 4.22 -1.08
C PHE A 99 -6.54 4.74 -0.18
N ARG A 100 -6.35 4.73 1.15
CA ARG A 100 -7.36 5.29 2.06
C ARG A 100 -7.47 6.80 1.92
N ALA A 101 -6.36 7.49 1.66
CA ALA A 101 -6.31 8.92 1.44
C ALA A 101 -7.01 9.35 0.14
N LEU A 102 -6.85 8.59 -0.95
CA LEU A 102 -7.56 8.84 -2.21
C LEU A 102 -9.08 8.67 -2.06
N LYS A 103 -9.51 7.78 -1.16
CA LYS A 103 -10.92 7.48 -0.90
C LYS A 103 -11.46 8.31 0.27
N SER A 104 -12.31 7.69 1.10
CA SER A 104 -13.09 8.36 2.14
C SER A 104 -12.29 9.09 3.22
N SER A 105 -10.99 8.82 3.42
CA SER A 105 -10.22 9.51 4.47
C SER A 105 -9.54 10.81 4.01
N GLY A 106 -9.58 11.13 2.71
CA GLY A 106 -9.00 12.33 2.12
C GLY A 106 -9.84 12.87 0.96
N PHE A 107 -9.44 12.57 -0.26
CA PHE A 107 -9.95 13.21 -1.48
C PHE A 107 -11.31 12.71 -1.96
N ASN A 108 -11.80 11.61 -1.39
CA ASN A 108 -13.14 11.08 -1.64
C ASN A 108 -13.44 10.77 -3.11
N MET A 109 -12.45 10.25 -3.84
CA MET A 109 -12.52 9.96 -5.29
C MET A 109 -13.76 9.15 -5.70
N GLU A 110 -14.19 8.21 -4.86
CA GLU A 110 -15.35 7.32 -5.13
C GLU A 110 -16.69 8.07 -5.22
N ASN A 111 -16.79 9.28 -4.66
CA ASN A 111 -18.02 10.08 -4.62
C ASN A 111 -18.05 11.23 -5.65
N THR A 112 -17.09 11.26 -6.57
CA THR A 112 -17.00 12.34 -7.58
C THR A 112 -18.01 12.18 -8.72
N HIS A 113 -18.67 11.00 -8.83
CA HIS A 113 -19.59 10.62 -9.91
C HIS A 113 -19.03 10.78 -11.33
N LEU A 114 -17.72 10.96 -11.47
CA LEU A 114 -17.04 11.09 -12.77
C LEU A 114 -16.90 9.70 -13.40
N SER A 115 -17.52 9.53 -14.57
CA SER A 115 -17.44 8.32 -15.40
C SER A 115 -16.55 8.49 -16.63
N ASP A 116 -16.31 9.73 -17.06
CA ASP A 116 -15.49 10.06 -18.22
C ASP A 116 -14.00 9.84 -17.91
N ILE A 117 -13.32 9.03 -18.72
CA ILE A 117 -11.97 8.55 -18.43
C ILE A 117 -10.93 9.68 -18.48
N ASP A 118 -11.09 10.63 -19.42
CA ASP A 118 -10.15 11.75 -19.59
C ASP A 118 -10.29 12.75 -18.45
N ARG A 119 -11.51 12.96 -17.95
CA ARG A 119 -11.75 13.79 -16.76
C ARG A 119 -11.23 13.12 -15.49
N VAL A 120 -11.39 11.80 -15.37
CA VAL A 120 -10.83 11.03 -14.25
C VAL A 120 -9.31 11.11 -14.26
N ASP A 121 -8.67 11.00 -15.42
CA ASP A 121 -7.22 11.11 -15.56
C ASP A 121 -6.69 12.48 -15.10
N LYS A 122 -7.31 13.56 -15.59
CA LYS A 122 -6.96 14.94 -15.17
C LYS A 122 -7.16 15.17 -13.68
N LEU A 123 -8.28 14.70 -13.12
CA LEU A 123 -8.53 14.80 -11.68
C LEU A 123 -7.49 14.00 -10.89
N PHE A 124 -7.18 12.79 -11.34
CA PHE A 124 -6.22 11.92 -10.67
C PHE A 124 -4.83 12.55 -10.64
N ALA A 125 -4.38 13.17 -11.73
CA ALA A 125 -3.10 13.91 -11.76
C ALA A 125 -3.06 15.04 -10.72
N MET A 126 -4.14 15.82 -10.61
CA MET A 126 -4.25 16.89 -9.59
C MET A 126 -4.24 16.32 -8.17
N VAL A 127 -5.02 15.26 -7.92
CA VAL A 127 -5.12 14.63 -6.60
C VAL A 127 -3.79 14.03 -6.15
N ILE A 128 -3.05 13.38 -7.05
CA ILE A 128 -1.73 12.82 -6.73
C ILE A 128 -0.71 13.92 -6.41
N THR A 129 -0.79 15.06 -7.08
CA THR A 129 0.05 16.23 -6.78
C THR A 129 -0.24 16.75 -5.37
N VAL A 130 -1.51 16.97 -5.02
CA VAL A 130 -1.90 17.41 -3.67
C VAL A 130 -1.58 16.35 -2.61
N PHE A 131 -1.73 15.06 -2.94
CA PHE A 131 -1.36 13.97 -2.05
C PHE A 131 0.13 14.00 -1.70
N THR A 132 0.98 14.15 -2.71
CA THR A 132 2.43 14.18 -2.56
C THR A 132 2.86 15.38 -1.72
N TRP A 133 2.29 16.56 -2.00
CA TRP A 133 2.52 17.76 -1.21
C TRP A 133 2.15 17.58 0.27
N ALA A 134 0.94 17.08 0.55
CA ALA A 134 0.50 16.79 1.90
C ALA A 134 1.36 15.73 2.59
N TYR A 135 1.90 14.77 1.85
CA TYR A 135 2.79 13.76 2.39
C TYR A 135 4.15 14.36 2.79
N ILE A 136 4.76 15.17 1.91
CA ILE A 136 6.05 15.85 2.16
C ILE A 136 5.93 16.81 3.34
N VAL A 137 4.91 17.68 3.36
CA VAL A 137 4.66 18.57 4.51
C VAL A 137 4.49 17.75 5.79
N GLY A 138 3.76 16.64 5.72
CA GLY A 138 3.57 15.74 6.84
C GLY A 138 4.87 15.15 7.38
N ILE A 139 5.79 14.74 6.51
CA ILE A 139 7.14 14.26 6.87
C ILE A 139 7.93 15.38 7.52
N TYR A 140 8.06 16.52 6.83
CA TYR A 140 8.87 17.64 7.29
C TYR A 140 8.48 18.10 8.69
N VAL A 141 7.18 18.29 8.93
CA VAL A 141 6.69 18.75 10.23
C VAL A 141 6.89 17.69 11.30
N HIS A 142 6.70 16.41 10.96
CA HIS A 142 6.91 15.30 11.88
C HIS A 142 8.37 15.19 12.34
N GLU A 143 9.32 15.46 11.46
CA GLU A 143 10.75 15.34 11.72
C GLU A 143 11.35 16.59 12.35
N ASN A 144 10.93 17.78 11.91
CA ASN A 144 11.64 19.04 12.24
C ASN A 144 10.90 19.94 13.24
N LEU A 145 9.59 19.79 13.42
CA LEU A 145 8.80 20.76 14.21
C LEU A 145 8.02 20.12 15.34
N LYS A 146 7.19 19.11 15.02
CA LYS A 146 6.36 18.43 16.00
C LYS A 146 6.12 16.98 15.60
N GLN A 147 6.78 16.10 16.32
CA GLN A 147 6.60 14.67 16.15
C GLN A 147 5.19 14.21 16.58
N LEU A 148 4.64 13.28 15.82
CA LEU A 148 3.34 12.66 16.09
C LEU A 148 3.51 11.62 17.19
N LYS A 149 2.59 11.63 18.16
CA LYS A 149 2.62 10.66 19.26
C LYS A 149 2.29 9.25 18.77
N ILE A 150 3.01 8.26 19.29
CA ILE A 150 2.67 6.84 19.13
C ILE A 150 1.67 6.45 20.22
N LYS A 151 0.50 5.95 19.83
CA LYS A 151 -0.54 5.49 20.76
C LYS A 151 -0.24 4.08 21.27
N LYS A 152 -0.93 3.65 22.34
CA LYS A 152 -0.78 2.34 23.01
C LYS A 152 -0.78 1.13 22.06
N HIS A 153 -1.49 1.21 20.93
CA HIS A 153 -1.53 0.16 19.90
C HIS A 153 -0.30 0.17 18.96
N GLY A 154 0.78 0.89 19.29
CA GLY A 154 2.01 0.95 18.50
C GLY A 154 1.89 1.69 17.16
N ARG A 155 0.88 2.54 16.98
CA ARG A 155 0.73 3.34 15.75
C ARG A 155 0.67 4.82 16.07
N ARG A 156 1.18 5.64 15.14
CA ARG A 156 1.03 7.10 15.18
C ARG A 156 -0.45 7.48 15.25
N GLU A 157 -0.73 8.60 15.90
CA GLU A 157 -2.10 9.12 16.03
C GLU A 157 -2.78 9.46 14.70
N LYS A 158 -1.99 9.87 13.70
CA LYS A 158 -2.41 10.20 12.34
C LYS A 158 -1.39 9.65 11.34
N SER A 159 -1.81 9.45 10.10
CA SER A 159 -0.85 9.24 9.01
C SER A 159 -0.13 10.54 8.69
N LEU A 160 1.08 10.45 8.13
CA LEU A 160 1.85 11.62 7.68
C LEU A 160 1.05 12.46 6.67
N PHE A 161 0.42 11.80 5.69
CA PHE A 161 -0.51 12.46 4.77
C PHE A 161 -1.60 13.27 5.48
N LYS A 162 -2.34 12.66 6.42
CA LYS A 162 -3.45 13.35 7.10
C LYS A 162 -2.95 14.48 8.00
N TYR A 163 -1.72 14.34 8.53
CA TYR A 163 -1.08 15.37 9.30
C TYR A 163 -0.73 16.59 8.44
N GLY A 164 -0.03 16.38 7.32
CA GLY A 164 0.31 17.46 6.40
C GLY A 164 -0.91 18.07 5.71
N LEU A 165 -1.90 17.27 5.30
CA LEU A 165 -3.16 17.78 4.72
C LEU A 165 -3.87 18.72 5.71
N GLY A 166 -3.91 18.36 6.99
CA GLY A 166 -4.52 19.21 8.02
C GLY A 166 -3.79 20.54 8.21
N ILE A 167 -2.46 20.54 8.07
CA ILE A 167 -1.62 21.74 8.15
C ILE A 167 -1.86 22.63 6.93
N ILE A 168 -1.80 22.07 5.73
CA ILE A 168 -2.09 22.77 4.47
C ILE A 168 -3.48 23.40 4.54
N ALA A 169 -4.50 22.62 4.92
CA ALA A 169 -5.87 23.13 5.04
C ALA A 169 -5.97 24.25 6.09
N ASN A 170 -5.29 24.14 7.23
CA ASN A 170 -5.30 25.18 8.25
C ASN A 170 -4.69 26.49 7.72
N ILE A 171 -3.58 26.40 7.01
CA ILE A 171 -2.87 27.56 6.45
C ILE A 171 -3.71 28.23 5.36
N LEU A 172 -4.22 27.46 4.40
CA LEU A 172 -5.02 27.98 3.28
C LEU A 172 -6.35 28.58 3.76
N LEU A 173 -7.00 27.99 4.76
CA LEU A 173 -8.28 28.46 5.28
C LEU A 173 -8.15 29.54 6.37
N ASN A 174 -6.93 29.81 6.87
CA ASN A 174 -6.66 30.84 7.87
C ASN A 174 -5.43 31.68 7.47
N PRO A 175 -5.51 32.44 6.36
CA PRO A 175 -4.37 33.17 5.80
C PRO A 175 -3.86 34.29 6.72
N GLN A 176 -4.71 34.80 7.60
CA GLN A 176 -4.37 35.88 8.54
C GLN A 176 -3.53 35.42 9.74
N LYS A 177 -3.33 34.10 9.93
CA LYS A 177 -2.52 33.57 11.02
C LYS A 177 -1.07 33.46 10.59
N GLN A 178 -0.15 33.82 11.47
CA GLN A 178 1.27 33.59 11.24
C GLN A 178 1.58 32.10 11.41
N HIS A 179 2.15 31.50 10.38
CA HIS A 179 2.49 30.08 10.35
C HIS A 179 4.00 29.91 10.31
N LYS A 180 4.52 28.90 11.03
CA LYS A 180 5.96 28.61 11.12
C LYS A 180 6.51 27.86 9.89
N ILE A 181 5.69 27.64 8.87
CA ILE A 181 5.98 26.77 7.72
C ILE A 181 5.51 27.49 6.47
N GLU A 182 6.40 27.65 5.50
CA GLU A 182 6.04 28.09 4.15
C GLU A 182 5.69 26.88 3.30
N ILE A 183 4.39 26.57 3.24
CA ILE A 183 3.92 25.35 2.56
C ILE A 183 4.17 25.34 1.04
N PHE A 184 4.32 26.51 0.42
CA PHE A 184 4.55 26.61 -1.03
C PHE A 184 5.97 26.25 -1.44
N HIS A 185 6.95 26.34 -0.54
CA HIS A 185 8.32 25.91 -0.81
C HIS A 185 8.42 24.39 -1.06
N PHE A 186 7.48 23.60 -0.54
CA PHE A 186 7.42 22.16 -0.82
C PHE A 186 6.86 21.81 -2.20
N LEU A 187 6.29 22.79 -2.91
CA LEU A 187 5.82 22.65 -4.29
C LEU A 187 6.82 23.26 -5.29
N SER A 188 7.77 24.07 -4.84
CA SER A 188 8.81 24.62 -5.70
C SER A 188 9.88 23.56 -5.96
N CYS A 189 10.23 23.34 -7.22
CA CYS A 189 11.35 22.48 -7.62
C CYS A 189 12.72 23.18 -7.48
N THR A 190 12.78 24.26 -6.70
CA THR A 190 13.98 25.04 -6.33
C THR A 190 14.34 24.75 -4.89
#